data_AF-A0A1A8DP07-F1
#
_entry.id   AF-A0A1A8DP07-F1
#
_cell.length_a   1.000
_cell.length_b   1.000
_cell.length_c   1.000
_cell.angle_alpha   90.00
_cell.angle_beta   90.00
_cell.angle_gamma   90.00
#
_symmetry.space_group_name_H-M   'P 1'
#
loop_
_entity.id
_entity.type
_entity.pdbx_description
1 polymer ?
#
loop_
_entity_poly.entity_id
_entity_poly.type
_entity_poly.pdbx_seq_one_letter_code
_entity_poly.pdbx_strand_id
1 'polypeptide(L)' 'SPPGPNYIIAMKMKISTTLSPSSDNDIIIKLIKDELKRQGLTSDITIRLLSYGLVHGTSSLPGG' A
#
# COMPACT_ATOMS: atom_id res chain seq x y z
N SER A 1 -3.50 20.18 20.01
CA SER A 1 -3.39 18.77 20.43
C SER A 1 -2.09 18.17 19.93
N PRO A 2 -1.45 17.23 20.66
CA PRO A 2 -0.30 16.51 20.13
C PRO A 2 -0.74 15.76 18.86
N PRO A 3 0.10 15.67 17.81
CA PRO A 3 -0.23 14.83 16.67
C PRO A 3 -0.51 13.41 17.19
N GLY A 4 -1.68 12.88 16.85
CA GLY A 4 -2.07 11.53 17.24
C GLY A 4 -0.99 10.53 16.80
N PRO A 5 -0.83 9.40 17.51
CA PRO A 5 0.19 8.41 17.20
C PRO A 5 0.16 8.03 15.71
N ASN A 6 1.32 8.17 15.05
CA ASN A 6 1.51 7.69 13.69
C ASN A 6 1.57 6.16 13.71
N TYR A 7 0.44 5.50 13.44
CA TYR A 7 0.38 4.06 13.34
C TYR A 7 0.94 3.61 11.98
N ILE A 8 2.10 2.95 11.99
CA ILE A 8 2.66 2.33 10.78
C ILE A 8 2.11 0.90 10.70
N ILE A 9 1.24 0.64 9.74
CA ILE A 9 0.77 -0.71 9.42
C ILE A 9 1.66 -1.26 8.30
N ALA A 10 2.58 -2.16 8.64
CA ALA A 10 3.40 -2.87 7.65
C ALA A 10 2.73 -4.19 7.27
N MET A 11 2.39 -4.35 5.98
CA MET A 11 1.77 -5.57 5.47
C MET A 11 2.71 -6.31 4.51
N LYS A 12 3.06 -7.55 4.85
CA LYS A 12 3.85 -8.43 3.98
C LYS A 12 2.89 -9.22 3.09
N MET A 13 2.89 -8.91 1.79
CA MET A 13 2.06 -9.59 0.79
C MET A 13 2.91 -10.37 -0.22
N LYS A 14 2.40 -11.52 -0.67
CA LYS A 14 2.87 -12.20 -1.87
C LYS A 14 1.83 -12.00 -2.97
N ILE A 15 2.25 -11.43 -4.09
CA ILE A 15 1.37 -11.16 -5.23
C ILE A 15 1.74 -12.14 -6.35
N SER A 16 0.74 -12.85 -6.87
CA SER A 16 0.86 -13.64 -8.09
C SER A 16 0.22 -12.86 -9.22
N THR A 17 0.99 -12.52 -10.24
CA THR A 17 0.52 -11.70 -11.37
C THR A 17 1.30 -12.05 -12.63
N THR A 18 0.68 -11.86 -13.78
CA THR A 18 1.35 -11.90 -15.09
C THR A 18 1.95 -10.56 -15.48
N LEU A 19 1.63 -9.50 -14.73
CA LEU A 19 2.19 -8.16 -14.92
C LEU A 19 3.66 -8.13 -14.54
N SER A 20 4.46 -7.41 -15.33
CA SER A 20 5.88 -7.25 -15.09
C SER A 20 6.13 -6.15 -14.07
N PRO A 21 6.84 -6.43 -12.95
CA PRO A 21 7.17 -5.40 -11.96
C PRO A 21 8.01 -4.24 -12.49
N SER A 22 8.72 -4.42 -13.60
CA SER A 22 9.59 -3.42 -14.21
C SER A 22 8.87 -2.49 -15.20
N SER A 23 7.86 -2.97 -15.92
CA SER A 23 7.09 -2.16 -16.88
C SER A 23 5.72 -1.73 -16.38
N ASP A 24 5.12 -2.53 -15.49
CA ASP A 24 3.72 -2.37 -15.07
C ASP A 24 3.62 -1.91 -13.61
N ASN A 25 4.67 -1.26 -13.11
CA ASN A 25 4.82 -0.88 -11.71
C ASN A 25 3.63 -0.04 -11.20
N ASP A 26 3.27 0.98 -11.96
CA ASP A 26 2.16 1.89 -11.63
C ASP A 26 0.81 1.16 -11.62
N ILE A 27 0.61 0.21 -12.53
CA ILE A 27 -0.60 -0.61 -12.60
C ILE A 27 -0.69 -1.50 -11.35
N ILE A 28 0.40 -2.17 -10.99
CA ILE A 28 0.47 -3.02 -9.80
C ILE A 28 0.19 -2.19 -8.53
N ILE A 29 0.83 -1.03 -8.38
CA ILE A 29 0.60 -0.14 -7.23
C ILE A 29 -0.86 0.30 -7.15
N LYS A 30 -1.45 0.69 -8.28
CA LYS A 30 -2.86 1.10 -8.34
C LYS A 30 -3.79 -0.03 -7.90
N LEU A 31 -3.62 -1.23 -8.44
CA LEU A 31 -4.45 -2.40 -8.08
C LEU A 31 -4.35 -2.74 -6.59
N ILE A 32 -3.14 -2.68 -6.01
CA ILE A 32 -2.97 -2.90 -4.57
C ILE A 32 -3.69 -1.80 -3.76
N LYS A 33 -3.55 -0.53 -4.13
CA LYS A 33 -4.23 0.58 -3.45
C LYS A 33 -5.75 0.44 -3.51
N ASP A 34 -6.29 0.08 -4.68
CA ASP A 34 -7.73 -0.09 -4.89
C ASP A 34 -8.28 -1.25 -4.04
N GLU A 35 -7.55 -2.38 -3.98
CA GLU A 35 -7.94 -3.51 -3.14
C GLU A 35 -7.89 -3.17 -1.65
N LEU A 36 -6.83 -2.48 -1.18
CA LEU A 36 -6.76 -2.04 0.22
C LEU A 36 -7.91 -1.11 0.59
N LYS A 37 -8.27 -0.17 -0.29
CA LYS A 37 -9.45 0.68 -0.10
C LYS A 37 -10.74 -0.13 -0.04
N ARG A 38 -10.89 -1.11 -0.93
CA ARG A 38 -12.03 -2.04 -0.92
C ARG A 38 -12.14 -2.84 0.39
N GLN A 39 -11.00 -3.13 1.02
CA GLN A 39 -10.91 -3.81 2.32
C GLN A 39 -11.06 -2.86 3.52
N GLY A 40 -11.32 -1.56 3.30
CA GLY A 40 -11.59 -0.58 4.36
C GLY A 40 -10.40 0.28 4.78
N LEU A 41 -9.24 0.18 4.12
CA LEU A 41 -8.13 1.11 4.31
C LEU A 41 -8.41 2.40 3.54
N THR A 42 -9.15 3.32 4.16
CA THR A 42 -9.58 4.61 3.56
C THR A 42 -8.58 5.75 3.75
N SER A 43 -7.60 5.56 4.63
CA SER A 43 -6.43 6.41 4.86
C SER A 43 -5.65 6.73 3.58
N ASP A 44 -4.90 7.84 3.56
CA ASP A 44 -3.92 8.08 2.50
C ASP A 44 -2.79 7.03 2.61
N ILE A 45 -2.56 6.25 1.54
CA ILE A 45 -1.67 5.08 1.53
C ILE A 45 -0.52 5.33 0.56
N THR A 46 0.70 5.33 1.10
CA THR A 46 1.93 5.23 0.32
C THR A 46 2.32 3.77 0.18
N ILE A 47 2.58 3.32 -1.06
CA ILE A 47 3.04 1.96 -1.35
C ILE A 47 4.35 2.05 -2.11
N ARG A 48 5.33 1.25 -1.69
CA ARG A 48 6.61 1.07 -2.37
C ARG A 48 6.84 -0.42 -2.62
N LEU A 49 7.13 -0.77 -3.87
CA LEU A 49 7.56 -2.10 -4.26
C LEU A 49 9.08 -2.17 -4.02
N LEU A 50 9.52 -3.00 -3.08
CA LEU A 50 10.91 -3.01 -2.61
C LEU A 50 11.83 -3.96 -3.41
N SER A 51 11.27 -5.00 -4.05
CA SER A 51 11.89 -5.87 -5.07
C SER A 51 10.89 -7.01 -5.39
N TYR A 52 11.24 -7.94 -6.29
CA TYR A 52 10.43 -9.15 -6.55
C TYR A 52 9.93 -9.78 -5.23
N GLY A 53 8.61 -9.74 -5.02
CA GLY A 53 7.94 -10.37 -3.87
C GLY A 53 7.92 -9.57 -2.55
N LEU A 54 8.34 -8.31 -2.51
CA LEU A 54 8.27 -7.47 -1.31
C LEU A 54 7.55 -6.13 -1.59
N VAL A 55 6.47 -5.89 -0.84
CA VAL A 55 5.69 -4.64 -0.87
C VAL A 55 5.73 -4.02 0.52
N HIS A 56 6.02 -2.72 0.60
CA HIS A 56 5.96 -1.93 1.83
C HIS A 56 4.84 -0.89 1.68
N GLY A 57 3.83 -0.97 2.53
CA GLY A 57 2.76 0.04 2.64
C GLY A 57 2.88 0.84 3.93
N THR A 58 2.59 2.13 3.85
CA THR A 58 2.40 3.02 5.02
C THR A 58 1.10 3.77 4.80
N SER A 59 0.22 3.85 5.80
CA SER A 59 -1.01 4.64 5.72
C SER A 59 -1.14 5.61 6.89
N SER A 60 -1.75 6.76 6.64
CA SER A 60 -2.06 7.78 7.66
C SER A 60 -3.58 7.97 7.77
N LEU A 61 -4.12 7.88 8.98
CA LEU A 61 -5.57 8.03 9.23
C LEU A 61 -6.10 9.37 8.71
N PRO A 62 -7.34 9.42 8.17
CA PRO A 62 -8.02 10.69 7.93
C PRO A 62 -8.22 11.36 9.29
N GLY A 63 -7.74 12.60 9.43
CA GLY A 63 -7.87 13.38 10.66
C GLY A 63 -9.34 13.51 11.09
N GLY A 64 -9.58 13.33 12.39
CA GLY A 64 -10.86 13.61 13.04
C GLY A 64 -11.04 15.08 13.38
#